data_AF-A0A957LM45-F1
#
_entry.id   AF-A0A957LM45-F1
#
_cell.length_a   1.000
_cell.length_b   1.000
_cell.length_c   1.000
_cell.angle_alpha   90.00
_cell.angle_beta   90.00
_cell.angle_gamma   90.00
#
_symmetry.space_group_name_H-M   'P 1'
#
loop_
_entity.id
_entity.type
_entity.pdbx_description
1 polymer ?
#
loop_
_entity_poly.entity_id
_entity_poly.type
_entity_poly.pdbx_seq_one_letter_code
_entity_poly.pdbx_strand_id
1 'polypeptide(L)'
;MSYFLGVDIGTYSSKGVLVRDDGIVVASHAVPHALAMPQPGWYEHDAEATWWHDFVAITRAVLAQSGIPATGVAAIGVSSISPAIVPVDADGNALRPAILYGIDTRATQEIAAIEQALGGGDAFFQRYAMTLSAQSAAPKIRWIRTHEPEIWRATRLVLGGAGYIVWRLTGSATIDHYDAGAYAPLYDPATLAWDSAFADLVAPVEWMAQPTWTCAIAGRVHAAAAAVTGLAVGTPVITGTADAAAEAVSAGLAETGDMMIMVGSTVFFIVRTEQQSASRRFWGGRFLEPGSFAPAASSRPTRRSMRAMNRTTGSIAISTARVRRPCTRSVACKRAPAIPECRAAVIPRIPHILSPLLENPYWISSRSLLVSITIRTRIATKLHADPIQILTGSRRNPVRISGKPQAVSHRARNDTSGSQAAEPRCPRQERGDRAGLIVEALRRQPRNYNFL
;
A
#
# COMPACT_ATOMS: atom_id res chain seq x y z
N MET A 1 -0.98 24.72 -19.65
CA MET A 1 -1.48 23.54 -18.90
C MET A 1 -0.28 22.78 -18.40
N SER A 2 -0.39 22.18 -17.22
CA SER A 2 0.67 21.34 -16.64
C SER A 2 0.27 19.88 -16.80
N TYR A 3 1.25 19.02 -17.05
CA TYR A 3 1.04 17.57 -17.12
C TYR A 3 1.93 16.83 -16.12
N PHE A 4 1.43 15.72 -15.61
CA PHE A 4 2.09 14.88 -14.63
C PHE A 4 2.24 13.47 -15.20
N LEU A 5 3.45 12.95 -15.16
CA LEU A 5 3.74 11.58 -15.59
C LEU A 5 3.75 10.66 -14.37
N GLY A 6 2.88 9.66 -14.37
CA GLY A 6 2.95 8.53 -13.43
C GLY A 6 3.43 7.27 -14.15
N VAL A 7 4.37 6.53 -13.56
CA VAL A 7 4.78 5.20 -14.04
C VAL A 7 4.74 4.19 -12.89
N ASP A 8 4.03 3.09 -13.09
CA ASP A 8 3.85 1.96 -12.19
C ASP A 8 4.64 0.75 -12.71
N ILE A 9 5.64 0.29 -11.97
CA ILE A 9 6.46 -0.90 -12.27
C ILE A 9 5.87 -2.10 -11.51
N GLY A 10 4.81 -2.70 -12.05
CA GLY A 10 4.12 -3.88 -11.49
C GLY A 10 4.79 -5.23 -11.81
N THR A 11 4.25 -6.35 -11.31
CA THR A 11 4.90 -7.70 -11.32
C THR A 11 4.94 -8.44 -12.67
N TYR A 12 4.14 -8.04 -13.65
CA TYR A 12 4.08 -8.69 -14.98
C TYR A 12 3.91 -7.67 -16.12
N SER A 13 3.83 -6.39 -15.76
CA SER A 13 3.66 -5.29 -16.70
C SER A 13 3.95 -3.98 -16.00
N SER A 14 4.81 -3.17 -16.58
CA SER A 14 4.92 -1.76 -16.24
C SER A 14 3.86 -0.97 -16.99
N LYS A 15 3.33 0.10 -16.40
CA LYS A 15 2.29 0.96 -16.98
C LYS A 15 2.63 2.42 -16.73
N GLY A 16 2.27 3.32 -17.63
CA GLY A 16 2.36 4.75 -17.34
C GLY A 16 1.28 5.56 -18.00
N VAL A 17 1.00 6.71 -17.40
CA VAL A 17 -0.04 7.66 -17.77
C VAL A 17 0.53 9.07 -17.74
N LEU A 18 0.25 9.85 -18.77
CA LEU A 18 0.40 11.31 -18.74
C LEU A 18 -0.98 11.90 -18.43
N VAL A 19 -1.06 12.69 -17.38
CA VAL A 19 -2.31 13.20 -16.79
C VAL A 19 -2.23 14.71 -16.73
N ARG A 20 -3.32 15.41 -17.09
CA ARG A 20 -3.43 16.86 -16.96
C ARG A 20 -3.69 17.26 -15.50
N ASP A 21 -3.45 18.53 -15.17
CA ASP A 21 -3.72 19.16 -13.87
C ASP A 21 -5.19 19.04 -13.35
N ASP A 22 -6.15 18.65 -14.19
CA ASP A 22 -7.54 18.31 -13.81
C ASP A 22 -7.83 16.80 -13.67
N GLY A 23 -6.80 15.94 -13.70
CA GLY A 23 -6.94 14.48 -13.56
C GLY A 23 -7.31 13.74 -14.84
N ILE A 24 -7.42 14.40 -15.99
CA ILE A 24 -7.69 13.74 -17.27
C ILE A 24 -6.42 13.09 -17.82
N VAL A 25 -6.45 11.76 -18.01
CA VAL A 25 -5.41 11.01 -18.72
C VAL A 25 -5.43 11.40 -20.20
N VAL A 26 -4.29 11.84 -20.74
CA VAL A 26 -4.16 12.28 -22.14
C VAL A 26 -3.41 11.27 -23.03
N ALA A 27 -2.56 10.43 -22.45
CA ALA A 27 -1.95 9.28 -23.12
C ALA A 27 -1.53 8.23 -22.07
N SER A 28 -1.41 6.96 -22.49
CA SER A 28 -1.05 5.86 -21.61
C SER A 28 -0.37 4.73 -22.38
N HIS A 29 0.63 4.10 -21.78
CA HIS A 29 1.32 2.94 -22.36
C HIS A 29 1.56 1.85 -21.31
N ALA A 30 1.69 0.60 -21.75
CA ALA A 30 2.00 -0.53 -20.89
C ALA A 30 2.96 -1.48 -21.61
N VAL A 31 3.96 -1.96 -20.87
CA VAL A 31 5.01 -2.86 -21.36
C VAL A 31 4.93 -4.15 -20.54
N PRO A 32 4.63 -5.30 -21.17
CA PRO A 32 4.59 -6.59 -20.48
C PRO A 32 6.01 -7.15 -20.30
N HIS A 33 6.26 -7.80 -19.17
CA HIS A 33 7.56 -8.40 -18.86
C HIS A 33 7.42 -9.71 -18.08
N ALA A 34 8.52 -10.46 -17.97
CA ALA A 34 8.55 -11.73 -17.27
C ALA A 34 9.08 -11.59 -15.83
N LEU A 35 8.44 -12.33 -14.92
CA LEU A 35 8.94 -12.59 -13.57
C LEU A 35 9.94 -13.76 -13.63
N ALA A 36 11.19 -13.56 -13.21
CA ALA A 36 12.15 -14.65 -13.11
C ALA A 36 11.93 -15.48 -11.84
N MET A 37 12.06 -16.80 -11.97
CA MET A 37 11.96 -17.76 -10.87
C MET A 37 13.12 -18.77 -10.98
N PRO A 38 14.36 -18.39 -10.61
CA PRO A 38 15.56 -19.21 -10.86
C PRO A 38 15.59 -20.49 -10.00
N GLN A 39 14.92 -20.49 -8.85
CA GLN A 39 14.73 -21.66 -7.97
C GLN A 39 13.33 -21.62 -7.33
N PRO A 40 12.81 -22.74 -6.81
CA PRO A 40 11.54 -22.74 -6.08
C PRO A 40 11.54 -21.77 -4.90
N GLY A 41 10.58 -20.84 -4.87
CA GLY A 41 10.47 -19.80 -3.84
C GLY A 41 11.44 -18.62 -4.00
N TRP A 42 12.19 -18.54 -5.10
CA TRP A 42 13.00 -17.38 -5.47
C TRP A 42 12.28 -16.61 -6.58
N TYR A 43 12.14 -15.29 -6.42
CA TYR A 43 11.42 -14.44 -7.37
C TYR A 43 12.15 -13.12 -7.60
N GLU A 44 12.44 -12.82 -8.87
CA GLU A 44 13.37 -11.73 -9.25
C GLU A 44 12.92 -10.97 -10.50
N HIS A 45 13.21 -9.66 -10.55
CA HIS A 45 13.19 -8.84 -11.77
C HIS A 45 14.60 -8.30 -12.05
N ASP A 46 14.95 -8.13 -13.32
CA ASP A 46 16.14 -7.39 -13.68
C ASP A 46 15.86 -5.87 -13.57
N ALA A 47 16.65 -5.14 -12.79
CA ALA A 47 16.42 -3.71 -12.58
C ALA A 47 16.70 -2.89 -13.85
N GLU A 48 17.59 -3.35 -14.72
CA GLU A 48 17.93 -2.69 -15.98
C GLU A 48 17.00 -3.12 -17.11
N ALA A 49 16.95 -4.43 -17.37
CA ALA A 49 16.24 -5.02 -18.50
C ALA A 49 14.71 -5.10 -18.28
N THR A 50 14.23 -4.97 -17.04
CA THR A 50 12.80 -4.80 -16.74
C THR A 50 12.50 -3.36 -16.32
N TRP A 51 12.94 -2.93 -15.13
CA TRP A 51 12.40 -1.69 -14.54
C TRP A 51 12.79 -0.43 -15.33
N TRP A 52 14.08 -0.24 -15.63
CA TRP A 52 14.55 0.95 -16.36
C TRP A 52 14.16 0.91 -17.84
N HIS A 53 14.34 -0.24 -18.51
CA HIS A 53 13.89 -0.48 -19.87
C HIS A 53 12.42 -0.06 -20.07
N ASP A 54 11.53 -0.56 -19.22
CA ASP A 54 10.12 -0.28 -19.34
C ASP A 54 9.79 1.18 -19.07
N PHE A 55 10.44 1.81 -18.08
CA PHE A 55 10.27 3.23 -17.80
C PHE A 55 10.67 4.08 -19.04
N VAL A 56 11.79 3.76 -19.69
CA VAL A 56 12.23 4.42 -20.93
C VAL A 56 11.26 4.17 -22.09
N ALA A 57 10.77 2.94 -22.26
CA ALA A 57 9.80 2.62 -23.30
C ALA A 57 8.46 3.36 -23.10
N ILE A 58 7.95 3.39 -21.87
CA ILE A 58 6.71 4.07 -21.47
C ILE A 58 6.82 5.57 -21.66
N THR A 59 7.87 6.21 -21.14
CA THR A 59 8.08 7.67 -21.26
C THR A 59 8.08 8.12 -22.71
N ARG A 60 8.88 7.46 -23.55
CA ARG A 60 8.97 7.76 -24.99
C ARG A 60 7.64 7.55 -25.70
N ALA A 61 6.95 6.44 -25.44
CA ALA A 61 5.68 6.12 -26.07
C ALA A 61 4.57 7.13 -25.69
N VAL A 62 4.46 7.49 -24.42
CA VAL A 62 3.42 8.40 -23.91
C VAL A 62 3.64 9.85 -24.38
N LEU A 63 4.90 10.32 -24.45
CA LEU A 63 5.23 11.61 -25.05
C LEU A 63 4.92 11.64 -26.56
N ALA A 64 5.32 10.60 -27.30
CA ALA A 64 5.07 10.50 -28.74
C ALA A 64 3.57 10.43 -29.09
N GLN A 65 2.78 9.67 -28.32
CA GLN A 65 1.32 9.54 -28.52
C GLN A 65 0.55 10.82 -28.22
N SER A 66 0.96 11.57 -27.19
CA SER A 66 0.27 12.80 -26.77
C SER A 66 0.64 14.04 -27.59
N GLY A 67 1.81 14.03 -28.26
CA GLY A 67 2.35 15.20 -28.95
C GLY A 67 2.73 16.36 -28.01
N ILE A 68 2.73 16.13 -26.70
CA ILE A 68 3.04 17.15 -25.69
C ILE A 68 4.56 17.30 -25.60
N PRO A 69 5.11 18.53 -25.70
CA PRO A 69 6.54 18.74 -25.52
C PRO A 69 6.96 18.36 -24.09
N ALA A 70 8.12 17.73 -23.95
CA ALA A 70 8.59 17.21 -22.65
C ALA A 70 8.71 18.30 -21.55
N THR A 71 8.88 19.56 -21.94
CA THR A 71 8.86 20.73 -21.04
C THR A 71 7.48 21.03 -20.42
N GLY A 72 6.41 20.42 -20.93
CA GLY A 72 5.07 20.44 -20.33
C GLY A 72 4.88 19.45 -19.18
N VAL A 73 5.82 18.51 -18.98
CA VAL A 73 5.82 17.59 -17.83
C VAL A 73 6.34 18.33 -16.59
N ALA A 74 5.41 18.72 -15.72
CA ALA A 74 5.67 19.54 -14.55
C ALA A 74 6.23 18.74 -13.36
N ALA A 75 5.92 17.45 -13.25
CA ALA A 75 6.60 16.51 -12.36
C ALA A 75 6.39 15.05 -12.82
N ILE A 76 7.26 14.16 -12.34
CA ILE A 76 7.25 12.71 -12.57
C ILE A 76 7.10 12.01 -11.22
N GLY A 77 6.20 11.03 -11.15
CA GLY A 77 6.05 10.11 -10.01
C GLY A 77 6.17 8.66 -10.44
N VAL A 78 6.71 7.83 -9.54
CA VAL A 78 6.95 6.40 -9.77
C VAL A 78 6.31 5.58 -8.65
N SER A 79 5.64 4.48 -9.02
CA SER A 79 5.34 3.38 -8.11
C SER A 79 6.02 2.09 -8.57
N SER A 80 6.25 1.17 -7.65
CA SER A 80 6.80 -0.16 -7.98
C SER A 80 6.27 -1.24 -7.06
N ILE A 81 6.39 -2.50 -7.50
CA ILE A 81 6.37 -3.68 -6.62
C ILE A 81 7.14 -3.35 -5.34
N SER A 82 6.50 -3.53 -4.19
CA SER A 82 7.14 -3.33 -2.89
C SER A 82 6.78 -4.43 -1.89
N PRO A 83 7.70 -4.76 -0.96
CA PRO A 83 9.10 -4.34 -0.93
C PRO A 83 9.96 -5.18 -1.88
N ALA A 84 10.77 -4.52 -2.71
CA ALA A 84 11.83 -5.16 -3.49
C ALA A 84 13.19 -4.58 -3.07
N ILE A 85 14.28 -5.33 -3.26
CA ILE A 85 15.65 -4.86 -3.01
C ILE A 85 16.59 -5.19 -4.16
N VAL A 86 17.33 -4.18 -4.63
CA VAL A 86 18.49 -4.34 -5.52
C VAL A 86 19.73 -3.73 -4.86
N PRO A 87 20.83 -4.48 -4.68
CA PRO A 87 22.12 -3.90 -4.34
C PRO A 87 22.75 -3.27 -5.59
N VAL A 88 23.30 -2.07 -5.45
CA VAL A 88 23.99 -1.35 -6.53
C VAL A 88 25.40 -0.94 -6.10
N ASP A 89 26.28 -0.73 -7.08
CA ASP A 89 27.63 -0.23 -6.87
C ASP A 89 27.69 1.31 -6.67
N ALA A 90 28.87 1.91 -6.80
CA ALA A 90 29.07 3.36 -6.63
C ALA A 90 28.46 4.21 -7.76
N ASP A 91 28.36 3.66 -8.98
CA ASP A 91 27.78 4.32 -10.14
C ASP A 91 26.26 4.07 -10.24
N GLY A 92 25.77 3.09 -9.48
CA GLY A 92 24.36 2.69 -9.40
C GLY A 92 23.97 1.55 -10.32
N ASN A 93 24.94 0.79 -10.84
CA ASN A 93 24.65 -0.41 -11.63
C ASN A 93 24.08 -1.51 -10.71
N ALA A 94 23.02 -2.18 -11.15
CA ALA A 94 22.47 -3.33 -10.44
C ALA A 94 23.47 -4.50 -10.43
N LEU A 95 23.92 -4.91 -9.25
CA LEU A 95 24.93 -5.97 -9.09
C LEU A 95 24.34 -7.38 -9.27
N ARG A 96 23.01 -7.52 -9.16
CA ARG A 96 22.23 -8.75 -9.36
C ARG A 96 20.74 -8.41 -9.56
N PRO A 97 19.92 -9.31 -10.15
CA PRO A 97 18.47 -9.11 -10.25
C PRO A 97 17.82 -8.83 -8.88
N ALA A 98 16.86 -7.93 -8.80
CA ALA A 98 16.23 -7.52 -7.54
C ALA A 98 15.47 -8.68 -6.88
N ILE A 99 15.66 -8.90 -5.57
CA ILE A 99 14.81 -9.85 -4.81
C ILE A 99 13.49 -9.15 -4.52
N LEU A 100 12.38 -9.78 -4.91
CA LEU A 100 11.05 -9.18 -4.81
C LEU A 100 10.41 -9.33 -3.42
N TYR A 101 9.17 -8.85 -3.32
CA TYR A 101 8.26 -8.95 -2.18
C TYR A 101 7.97 -10.40 -1.77
N GLY A 102 7.18 -10.60 -0.71
CA GLY A 102 6.95 -11.87 0.00
C GLY A 102 6.23 -13.00 -0.74
N ILE A 103 6.32 -13.03 -2.07
CA ILE A 103 6.35 -14.28 -2.84
C ILE A 103 7.74 -14.95 -2.73
N ASP A 104 8.83 -14.18 -2.61
CA ASP A 104 10.18 -14.70 -2.37
C ASP A 104 10.34 -15.12 -0.91
N THR A 105 10.74 -16.37 -0.71
CA THR A 105 10.90 -17.00 0.61
C THR A 105 12.33 -17.45 0.88
N ARG A 106 13.34 -17.05 0.08
CA ARG A 106 14.72 -17.56 0.26
C ARG A 106 15.31 -17.18 1.61
N ALA A 107 14.98 -15.98 2.09
CA ALA A 107 15.48 -15.39 3.33
C ALA A 107 14.80 -15.93 4.63
N THR A 108 14.21 -17.12 4.60
CA THR A 108 13.54 -17.71 5.78
C THR A 108 14.51 -18.01 6.93
N GLN A 109 15.76 -18.37 6.65
CA GLN A 109 16.77 -18.60 7.69
C GLN A 109 17.22 -17.27 8.32
N GLU A 110 17.31 -16.21 7.52
CA GLU A 110 17.69 -14.86 7.94
C GLU A 110 16.63 -14.22 8.85
N ILE A 111 15.34 -14.45 8.58
CA ILE A 111 14.25 -14.05 9.48
C ILE A 111 14.48 -14.66 10.88
N ALA A 112 14.68 -15.98 10.94
CA ALA A 112 14.91 -16.67 12.20
C ALA A 112 16.19 -16.18 12.89
N ALA A 113 17.28 -15.95 12.15
CA ALA A 113 18.54 -15.46 12.70
C ALA A 113 18.42 -14.04 13.29
N ILE A 114 17.68 -13.14 12.63
CA ILE A 114 17.44 -11.76 13.12
C ILE A 114 16.52 -11.78 14.35
N GLU A 115 15.50 -12.64 14.38
CA GLU A 115 14.67 -12.81 15.57
C GLU A 115 15.47 -13.40 16.75
N GLN A 116 16.27 -14.45 16.54
CA GLN A 116 17.06 -15.07 17.60
C GLN A 116 18.10 -14.12 18.21
N ALA A 117 18.69 -13.21 17.43
CA ALA A 117 19.60 -12.17 17.92
C ALA A 117 18.94 -11.19 18.92
N LEU A 118 17.60 -11.13 18.97
CA LEU A 118 16.83 -10.37 19.96
C LEU A 118 16.21 -11.23 21.08
N GLY A 119 16.44 -12.55 21.10
CA GLY A 119 15.75 -13.47 22.00
C GLY A 119 14.41 -14.01 21.47
N GLY A 120 14.20 -13.95 20.15
CA GLY A 120 13.06 -14.53 19.43
C GLY A 120 12.02 -13.52 18.97
N GLY A 121 11.10 -13.95 18.09
CA GLY A 121 10.08 -13.09 17.47
C GLY A 121 9.12 -12.40 18.45
N ASP A 122 8.98 -12.91 19.68
CA ASP A 122 8.25 -12.24 20.75
C ASP A 122 8.97 -10.99 21.26
N ALA A 123 10.29 -11.07 21.48
CA ALA A 123 11.11 -9.93 21.85
C ALA A 123 11.22 -8.92 20.70
N PHE A 124 11.34 -9.42 19.45
CA PHE A 124 11.25 -8.58 18.25
C PHE A 124 9.94 -7.79 18.22
N PHE A 125 8.79 -8.45 18.41
CA PHE A 125 7.49 -7.79 18.40
C PHE A 125 7.33 -6.77 19.53
N GLN A 126 7.83 -7.06 20.73
CA GLN A 126 7.76 -6.09 21.84
C GLN A 126 8.62 -4.83 21.58
N ARG A 127 9.75 -4.96 20.86
CA ARG A 127 10.61 -3.83 20.49
C ARG A 127 10.08 -3.01 19.31
N TYR A 128 9.58 -3.66 18.26
CA TYR A 128 9.23 -3.00 16.98
C TYR A 128 7.73 -2.97 16.65
N ALA A 129 6.85 -3.48 17.51
CA ALA A 129 5.39 -3.54 17.32
C ALA A 129 4.92 -4.28 16.04
N MET A 130 5.81 -5.03 15.39
CA MET A 130 5.60 -5.74 14.13
C MET A 130 6.33 -7.09 14.12
N THR A 131 6.07 -7.93 13.12
CA THR A 131 6.69 -9.26 12.96
C THR A 131 7.44 -9.36 11.64
N LEU A 132 8.64 -9.96 11.64
CA LEU A 132 9.34 -10.26 10.40
C LEU A 132 8.59 -11.31 9.57
N SER A 133 8.78 -11.26 8.25
CA SER A 133 8.17 -12.19 7.31
C SER A 133 8.90 -12.18 5.97
N ALA A 134 8.48 -13.04 5.03
CA ALA A 134 8.96 -13.03 3.64
C ALA A 134 8.79 -11.65 2.93
N GLN A 135 7.93 -10.75 3.42
CA GLN A 135 7.90 -9.37 2.95
C GLN A 135 9.21 -8.64 3.28
N SER A 136 9.64 -8.68 4.55
CA SER A 136 10.69 -7.82 5.12
C SER A 136 11.97 -7.79 4.28
N ALA A 137 12.48 -6.58 4.01
CA ALA A 137 13.66 -6.38 3.16
C ALA A 137 14.98 -6.71 3.87
N ALA A 138 15.15 -6.36 5.15
CA ALA A 138 16.38 -6.61 5.90
C ALA A 138 16.85 -8.09 5.91
N PRO A 139 15.97 -9.10 6.09
CA PRO A 139 16.33 -10.50 5.89
C PRO A 139 16.93 -10.80 4.51
N LYS A 140 16.41 -10.19 3.43
CA LYS A 140 16.92 -10.40 2.06
C LYS A 140 18.30 -9.75 1.86
N ILE A 141 18.52 -8.59 2.48
CA ILE A 141 19.83 -7.92 2.51
C ILE A 141 20.86 -8.78 3.26
N ARG A 142 20.47 -9.34 4.42
CA ARG A 142 21.30 -10.32 5.16
C ARG A 142 21.54 -11.60 4.37
N TRP A 143 20.59 -12.04 3.54
CA TRP A 143 20.74 -13.22 2.70
C TRP A 143 21.86 -13.01 1.67
N ILE A 144 21.87 -11.87 0.97
CA ILE A 144 22.93 -11.46 0.02
C ILE A 144 24.29 -11.43 0.74
N ARG A 145 24.37 -10.78 1.91
CA ARG A 145 25.59 -10.74 2.74
C ARG A 145 26.16 -12.12 3.06
N THR A 146 25.30 -13.11 3.25
CA THR A 146 25.67 -14.45 3.71
C THR A 146 26.01 -15.40 2.55
N HIS A 147 25.29 -15.29 1.42
CA HIS A 147 25.37 -16.24 0.30
C HIS A 147 26.10 -15.70 -0.94
N GLU A 148 26.21 -14.38 -1.09
CA GLU A 148 26.79 -13.71 -2.26
C GLU A 148 27.88 -12.70 -1.83
N PRO A 149 28.97 -13.14 -1.16
CA PRO A 149 29.97 -12.25 -0.56
C PRO A 149 30.79 -11.41 -1.56
N GLU A 150 30.70 -11.72 -2.86
CA GLU A 150 31.30 -10.93 -3.94
C GLU A 150 30.44 -9.70 -4.22
N ILE A 151 29.12 -9.91 -4.43
CA ILE A 151 28.11 -8.84 -4.53
C ILE A 151 28.17 -7.95 -3.30
N TRP A 152 28.19 -8.55 -2.10
CA TRP A 152 28.24 -7.80 -0.84
C TRP A 152 29.44 -6.83 -0.74
N ARG A 153 30.62 -7.21 -1.25
CA ARG A 153 31.81 -6.34 -1.26
C ARG A 153 31.70 -5.21 -2.30
N ALA A 154 30.96 -5.41 -3.38
CA ALA A 154 30.71 -4.41 -4.41
C ALA A 154 29.59 -3.41 -4.03
N THR A 155 28.59 -3.84 -3.25
CA THR A 155 27.45 -3.00 -2.81
C THR A 155 27.89 -1.68 -2.17
N ARG A 156 27.28 -0.58 -2.59
CA ARG A 156 27.38 0.75 -1.95
C ARG A 156 26.03 1.30 -1.53
N LEU A 157 24.97 0.98 -2.27
CA LEU A 157 23.59 1.29 -1.89
C LEU A 157 22.68 0.07 -2.08
N VAL A 158 21.57 0.03 -1.35
CA VAL A 158 20.43 -0.87 -1.57
C VAL A 158 19.19 -0.04 -1.85
N LEU A 159 18.56 -0.28 -2.99
CA LEU A 159 17.42 0.50 -3.48
C LEU A 159 16.17 -0.38 -3.64
N GLY A 160 14.99 0.22 -3.43
CA GLY A 160 13.70 -0.33 -3.88
C GLY A 160 13.45 -0.05 -5.36
N GLY A 161 12.34 -0.55 -5.92
CA GLY A 161 12.01 -0.38 -7.35
C GLY A 161 11.86 1.08 -7.76
N ALA A 162 11.01 1.84 -7.06
CA ALA A 162 10.86 3.28 -7.26
C ALA A 162 12.18 4.02 -7.02
N GLY A 163 12.93 3.66 -5.96
CA GLY A 163 14.24 4.24 -5.64
C GLY A 163 15.29 4.03 -6.74
N TYR A 164 15.30 2.88 -7.42
CA TYR A 164 16.19 2.63 -8.57
C TYR A 164 15.85 3.56 -9.75
N ILE A 165 14.56 3.72 -10.08
CA ILE A 165 14.13 4.65 -11.14
C ILE A 165 14.45 6.10 -10.77
N VAL A 166 14.21 6.52 -9.53
CA VAL A 166 14.55 7.87 -9.05
C VAL A 166 16.07 8.10 -9.11
N TRP A 167 16.89 7.13 -8.70
CA TRP A 167 18.35 7.20 -8.86
C TRP A 167 18.74 7.39 -10.34
N ARG A 168 18.21 6.56 -11.24
CA ARG A 168 18.52 6.58 -12.68
C ARG A 168 17.98 7.80 -13.43
N LEU A 169 17.07 8.56 -12.82
CA LEU A 169 16.62 9.87 -13.30
C LEU A 169 17.43 11.04 -12.73
N THR A 170 17.94 10.94 -11.49
CA THR A 170 18.33 12.12 -10.70
C THR A 170 19.69 12.04 -10.00
N GLY A 171 20.29 10.86 -9.83
CA GLY A 171 21.43 10.62 -8.94
C GLY A 171 21.12 10.72 -7.44
N SER A 172 19.84 10.81 -7.05
CA SER A 172 19.42 10.88 -5.65
C SER A 172 18.93 9.52 -5.15
N ALA A 173 19.52 9.01 -4.08
CA ALA A 173 19.09 7.76 -3.43
C ALA A 173 18.02 8.08 -2.39
N THR A 174 16.75 7.92 -2.73
CA THR A 174 15.61 8.17 -1.82
C THR A 174 14.65 7.00 -1.75
N ILE A 175 14.00 6.84 -0.60
CA ILE A 175 12.87 5.92 -0.35
C ILE A 175 11.81 6.66 0.46
N ASP A 176 10.53 6.32 0.31
CA ASP A 176 9.48 6.94 1.09
C ASP A 176 9.27 6.27 2.46
N HIS A 177 8.73 7.02 3.43
CA HIS A 177 8.47 6.51 4.77
C HIS A 177 7.45 5.35 4.83
N TYR A 178 6.75 5.03 3.73
CA TYR A 178 5.91 3.85 3.57
C TYR A 178 6.75 2.60 3.23
N ASP A 179 7.49 2.61 2.12
CA ASP A 179 8.31 1.46 1.68
C ASP A 179 9.48 1.21 2.64
N ALA A 180 10.07 2.26 3.22
CA ALA A 180 11.04 2.13 4.31
C ALA A 180 10.49 1.35 5.52
N GLY A 181 9.17 1.40 5.76
CA GLY A 181 8.49 0.58 6.77
C GLY A 181 8.67 -0.93 6.59
N ALA A 182 8.96 -1.40 5.38
CA ALA A 182 9.22 -2.81 5.08
C ALA A 182 10.69 -3.23 5.31
N TYR A 183 11.60 -2.29 5.57
CA TYR A 183 13.03 -2.55 5.81
C TYR A 183 13.36 -2.90 7.27
N ALA A 184 12.35 -3.08 8.13
CA ALA A 184 12.53 -3.51 9.52
C ALA A 184 13.41 -4.78 9.66
N PRO A 185 14.33 -4.82 10.65
CA PRO A 185 14.49 -3.86 11.76
C PRO A 185 15.34 -2.62 11.43
N LEU A 186 15.82 -2.42 10.19
CA LEU A 186 16.72 -1.30 9.89
C LEU A 186 16.05 0.08 9.95
N TYR A 187 14.71 0.18 9.92
CA TYR A 187 13.98 1.46 9.92
C TYR A 187 13.04 1.58 11.13
N ASP A 188 13.09 2.73 11.80
CA ASP A 188 12.16 3.08 12.88
C ASP A 188 11.09 4.07 12.38
N PRO A 189 9.80 3.67 12.29
CA PRO A 189 8.73 4.57 11.91
C PRO A 189 8.42 5.65 12.97
N ALA A 190 8.89 5.53 14.22
CA ALA A 190 8.69 6.57 15.23
C ALA A 190 9.60 7.78 14.98
N THR A 191 10.91 7.59 14.86
CA THR A 191 11.91 8.63 14.55
C THR A 191 11.99 9.00 13.07
N LEU A 192 11.41 8.20 12.16
CA LEU A 192 11.47 8.36 10.69
C LEU A 192 12.88 8.16 10.10
N ALA A 193 13.75 7.43 10.80
CA ALA A 193 15.16 7.26 10.47
C ALA A 193 15.58 5.78 10.44
N TRP A 194 16.81 5.52 9.98
CA TRP A 194 17.41 4.18 10.03
C TRP A 194 17.95 3.87 11.45
N ASP A 195 17.60 2.71 12.02
CA ASP A 195 18.14 2.16 13.27
C ASP A 195 19.42 1.35 12.98
N SER A 196 20.57 1.90 13.39
CA SER A 196 21.88 1.28 13.22
C SER A 196 22.13 0.10 14.17
N ALA A 197 21.24 -0.19 15.13
CA ALA A 197 21.39 -1.34 16.05
C ALA A 197 21.41 -2.70 15.33
N PHE A 198 21.04 -2.76 14.04
CA PHE A 198 21.07 -3.96 13.22
C PHE A 198 22.15 -3.94 12.12
N ALA A 199 23.04 -2.93 12.11
CA ALA A 199 24.06 -2.80 11.07
C ALA A 199 25.02 -4.00 11.03
N ASP A 200 25.55 -4.41 12.19
CA ASP A 200 26.47 -5.54 12.29
C ASP A 200 25.83 -6.89 11.92
N LEU A 201 24.50 -7.03 12.02
CA LEU A 201 23.77 -8.27 11.70
C LEU A 201 23.19 -8.29 10.28
N VAL A 202 22.87 -7.11 9.72
CA VAL A 202 22.28 -6.94 8.39
C VAL A 202 23.19 -6.11 7.50
N ALA A 203 23.10 -4.78 7.55
CA ALA A 203 23.79 -3.87 6.63
C ALA A 203 24.08 -2.50 7.28
N PRO A 204 25.21 -1.85 6.96
CA PRO A 204 25.42 -0.44 7.27
C PRO A 204 24.23 0.42 6.83
N VAL A 205 23.74 1.30 7.71
CA VAL A 205 22.57 2.15 7.41
C VAL A 205 22.90 3.22 6.35
N GLU A 206 24.18 3.52 6.18
CA GLU A 206 24.76 4.38 5.16
C GLU A 206 24.58 3.83 3.74
N TRP A 207 24.28 2.53 3.60
CA TRP A 207 23.94 1.91 2.31
C TRP A 207 22.44 2.04 1.98
N MET A 208 21.60 2.48 2.92
CA MET A 208 20.17 2.60 2.69
C MET A 208 19.84 3.98 2.10
N ALA A 209 18.91 4.04 1.16
CA ALA A 209 18.43 5.29 0.57
C ALA A 209 17.90 6.29 1.63
N GLN A 210 17.94 7.59 1.37
CA GLN A 210 17.45 8.59 2.32
C GLN A 210 15.91 8.49 2.50
N PRO A 211 15.39 8.32 3.72
CA PRO A 211 13.95 8.32 3.98
C PRO A 211 13.37 9.73 3.82
N THR A 212 12.25 9.85 3.12
CA THR A 212 11.54 11.13 2.91
C THR A 212 10.05 10.89 2.63
N TRP A 213 9.29 11.95 2.39
CA TRP A 213 7.85 11.84 2.08
C TRP A 213 7.62 11.52 0.60
N THR A 214 6.58 10.74 0.30
CA THR A 214 6.22 10.22 -1.04
C THR A 214 6.19 11.29 -2.13
N CYS A 215 5.60 12.45 -1.80
CA CYS A 215 5.44 13.59 -2.72
C CYS A 215 6.53 14.67 -2.59
N ALA A 216 7.58 14.43 -1.80
CA ALA A 216 8.75 15.31 -1.77
C ALA A 216 9.51 15.20 -3.10
N ILE A 217 10.13 16.29 -3.55
CA ILE A 217 10.99 16.28 -4.74
C ILE A 217 12.31 15.62 -4.33
N ALA A 218 12.52 14.38 -4.75
CA ALA A 218 13.76 13.64 -4.54
C ALA A 218 14.90 14.18 -5.40
N GLY A 219 14.60 14.67 -6.60
CA GLY A 219 15.58 15.26 -7.49
C GLY A 219 14.99 15.81 -8.79
N ARG A 220 15.82 15.93 -9.82
CA ARG A 220 15.44 16.42 -11.16
C ARG A 220 16.12 15.61 -12.25
N VAL A 221 15.45 15.45 -13.39
CA VAL A 221 15.97 14.69 -14.53
C VAL A 221 17.31 15.25 -15.02
N HIS A 222 18.38 14.46 -14.97
CA HIS A 222 19.71 14.85 -15.47
C HIS A 222 19.87 14.62 -16.99
N ALA A 223 20.92 15.19 -17.58
CA ALA A 223 21.12 15.23 -19.04
C ALA A 223 21.09 13.83 -19.71
N ALA A 224 21.83 12.86 -19.17
CA ALA A 224 21.83 11.49 -19.72
C ALA A 224 20.45 10.78 -19.60
N ALA A 225 19.73 10.98 -18.50
CA ALA A 225 18.39 10.43 -18.32
C ALA A 225 17.38 11.05 -19.30
N ALA A 226 17.43 12.37 -19.49
CA ALA A 226 16.64 13.09 -20.49
C ALA A 226 16.88 12.57 -21.91
N ALA A 227 18.14 12.34 -22.29
CA ALA A 227 18.51 11.87 -23.63
C ALA A 227 17.89 10.50 -23.98
N VAL A 228 17.82 9.57 -23.03
CA VAL A 228 17.24 8.24 -23.28
C VAL A 228 15.71 8.21 -23.11
N THR A 229 15.16 8.85 -22.09
CA THR A 229 13.70 8.87 -21.82
C THR A 229 12.91 9.81 -22.74
N GLY A 230 13.56 10.82 -23.31
CA GLY A 230 12.89 11.94 -24.00
C GLY A 230 12.27 12.98 -23.07
N LEU A 231 12.46 12.86 -21.74
CA LEU A 231 12.01 13.84 -20.76
C LEU A 231 12.87 15.12 -20.81
N ALA A 232 12.37 16.24 -20.28
CA ALA A 232 13.12 17.48 -20.22
C ALA A 232 14.12 17.47 -19.04
N VAL A 233 15.34 17.98 -19.29
CA VAL A 233 16.33 18.20 -18.23
C VAL A 233 15.76 19.18 -17.21
N GLY A 234 15.91 18.87 -15.91
CA GLY A 234 15.42 19.70 -14.83
C GLY A 234 13.96 19.43 -14.39
N THR A 235 13.20 18.59 -15.10
CA THR A 235 11.85 18.17 -14.65
C THR A 235 11.92 17.55 -13.25
N PRO A 236 11.09 17.99 -12.29
CA PRO A 236 11.02 17.41 -10.94
C PRO A 236 10.65 15.92 -10.96
N VAL A 237 11.30 15.15 -10.10
CA VAL A 237 10.95 13.75 -9.79
C VAL A 237 10.62 13.67 -8.31
N ILE A 238 9.44 13.14 -7.97
CA ILE A 238 9.10 12.86 -6.56
C ILE A 238 9.68 11.51 -6.10
N THR A 239 9.80 11.33 -4.79
CA THR A 239 10.28 10.08 -4.14
C THR A 239 9.64 8.81 -4.69
N GLY A 240 8.34 8.87 -5.00
CA GLY A 240 7.56 7.68 -5.35
C GLY A 240 7.17 6.87 -4.12
N THR A 241 6.56 5.69 -4.33
CA THR A 241 6.07 4.80 -3.25
C THR A 241 5.79 3.38 -3.75
N ALA A 242 5.29 2.52 -2.88
CA ALA A 242 4.78 1.19 -3.21
C ALA A 242 3.56 1.24 -4.14
N ASP A 243 3.48 0.28 -5.07
CA ASP A 243 2.31 0.01 -5.94
C ASP A 243 0.98 0.01 -5.18
N ALA A 244 0.90 -0.72 -4.07
CA ALA A 244 -0.30 -0.81 -3.24
C ALA A 244 -0.69 0.51 -2.56
N ALA A 245 0.26 1.42 -2.31
CA ALA A 245 -0.01 2.72 -1.72
C ALA A 245 -0.40 3.76 -2.78
N ALA A 246 0.22 3.71 -3.96
CA ALA A 246 -0.22 4.49 -5.12
C ALA A 246 -1.66 4.11 -5.53
N GLU A 247 -1.98 2.81 -5.56
CA GLU A 247 -3.33 2.32 -5.84
C GLU A 247 -4.35 2.73 -4.76
N ALA A 248 -3.94 2.87 -3.49
CA ALA A 248 -4.80 3.43 -2.45
C ALA A 248 -5.20 4.88 -2.76
N VAL A 249 -4.23 5.72 -3.17
CA VAL A 249 -4.52 7.10 -3.59
C VAL A 249 -5.36 7.12 -4.87
N SER A 250 -5.07 6.26 -5.85
CA SER A 250 -5.82 6.10 -7.10
C SER A 250 -7.31 5.79 -6.82
N ALA A 251 -7.56 4.89 -5.88
CA ALA A 251 -8.89 4.46 -5.46
C ALA A 251 -9.59 5.49 -4.55
N GLY A 252 -8.93 6.60 -4.18
CA GLY A 252 -9.51 7.70 -3.42
C GLY A 252 -9.46 7.55 -1.90
N LEU A 253 -8.43 6.87 -1.36
CA LEU A 253 -8.13 6.77 0.08
C LEU A 253 -7.57 8.10 0.61
N ALA A 254 -8.43 9.08 0.87
CA ALA A 254 -8.02 10.46 1.14
C ALA A 254 -8.30 10.93 2.58
N GLU A 255 -9.35 10.41 3.21
CA GLU A 255 -9.81 10.83 4.53
C GLU A 255 -9.41 9.82 5.63
N THR A 256 -9.36 10.26 6.89
CA THR A 256 -9.06 9.35 8.00
C THR A 256 -10.23 8.39 8.22
N GLY A 257 -9.95 7.08 8.21
CA GLY A 257 -10.96 6.02 8.25
C GLY A 257 -11.46 5.55 6.88
N ASP A 258 -10.97 6.15 5.77
CA ASP A 258 -11.11 5.52 4.45
C ASP A 258 -10.37 4.17 4.42
N MET A 259 -10.92 3.23 3.66
CA MET A 259 -10.35 1.90 3.45
C MET A 259 -10.33 1.51 1.98
N MET A 260 -9.21 1.01 1.49
CA MET A 260 -9.12 0.28 0.23
C MET A 260 -9.09 -1.21 0.53
N ILE A 261 -9.89 -1.99 -0.19
CA ILE A 261 -9.78 -3.46 -0.24
C ILE A 261 -9.54 -3.87 -1.69
N MET A 262 -8.37 -4.43 -1.98
CA MET A 262 -8.09 -5.11 -3.25
C MET A 262 -8.50 -6.58 -3.13
N VAL A 263 -9.37 -7.03 -4.04
CA VAL A 263 -9.86 -8.42 -4.07
C VAL A 263 -9.45 -9.10 -5.38
N GLY A 264 -8.69 -10.18 -5.27
CA GLY A 264 -8.29 -11.07 -6.37
C GLY A 264 -8.08 -12.51 -5.85
N SER A 265 -7.02 -13.18 -6.30
CA SER A 265 -6.61 -14.51 -5.78
C SER A 265 -6.15 -14.44 -4.31
N THR A 266 -5.77 -13.25 -3.86
CA THR A 266 -5.56 -12.82 -2.48
C THR A 266 -6.47 -11.62 -2.18
N VAL A 267 -6.66 -11.29 -0.90
CA VAL A 267 -7.25 -10.03 -0.46
C VAL A 267 -6.16 -9.23 0.24
N PHE A 268 -6.00 -7.96 -0.14
CA PHE A 268 -5.14 -6.99 0.52
C PHE A 268 -5.98 -5.79 0.94
N PHE A 269 -5.64 -5.12 2.04
CA PHE A 269 -6.29 -3.87 2.43
C PHE A 269 -5.27 -2.85 2.98
N ILE A 270 -5.62 -1.57 2.84
CA ILE A 270 -4.99 -0.44 3.53
C ILE A 270 -6.10 0.38 4.18
N VAL A 271 -5.87 0.83 5.41
CA VAL A 271 -6.68 1.84 6.10
C VAL A 271 -5.82 3.09 6.29
N ARG A 272 -6.39 4.30 6.13
CA ARG A 272 -5.68 5.54 6.49
C ARG A 272 -6.06 5.93 7.92
N THR A 273 -5.10 6.00 8.85
CA THR A 273 -5.34 6.35 10.26
C THR A 273 -4.44 7.48 10.76
N GLU A 274 -4.89 8.22 11.77
CA GLU A 274 -4.12 9.27 12.49
C GLU A 274 -3.28 8.70 13.64
N GLN A 275 -3.38 7.40 13.90
CA GLN A 275 -2.65 6.69 14.96
C GLN A 275 -2.08 5.38 14.42
N GLN A 276 -0.86 5.05 14.84
CA GLN A 276 -0.26 3.74 14.61
C GLN A 276 -1.02 2.67 15.42
N SER A 277 -1.23 1.49 14.83
CA SER A 277 -1.76 0.34 15.57
C SER A 277 -0.73 -0.79 15.60
N ALA A 278 -0.32 -1.17 16.80
CA ALA A 278 0.55 -2.33 17.03
C ALA A 278 -0.28 -3.62 16.87
N SER A 279 0.15 -4.53 15.99
CA SER A 279 -0.64 -5.73 15.68
C SER A 279 0.22 -6.88 15.14
N ARG A 280 -0.03 -8.10 15.63
CA ARG A 280 0.50 -9.35 15.05
C ARG A 280 -0.34 -9.90 13.90
N ARG A 281 -1.31 -9.14 13.40
CA ARG A 281 -2.26 -9.56 12.35
C ARG A 281 -2.20 -8.69 11.10
N PHE A 282 -1.66 -7.49 11.22
CA PHE A 282 -1.59 -6.47 10.17
C PHE A 282 -0.23 -5.78 10.33
N TRP A 283 0.43 -5.45 9.21
CA TRP A 283 1.55 -4.53 9.21
C TRP A 283 1.05 -3.14 9.58
N GLY A 284 1.85 -2.36 10.31
CA GLY A 284 1.52 -1.01 10.71
C GLY A 284 2.75 -0.11 10.59
N GLY A 285 2.65 0.91 9.74
CA GLY A 285 3.70 1.89 9.50
C GLY A 285 3.12 3.27 9.21
N ARG A 286 3.94 4.17 8.67
CA ARG A 286 3.47 5.47 8.14
C ARG A 286 2.64 5.26 6.88
N PHE A 287 1.81 6.24 6.53
CA PHE A 287 1.31 6.39 5.17
C PHE A 287 2.15 7.46 4.45
N LEU A 288 1.57 8.22 3.51
CA LEU A 288 2.34 8.98 2.51
C LEU A 288 2.66 10.43 2.93
N GLU A 289 2.14 10.87 4.07
CA GLU A 289 2.23 12.25 4.55
C GLU A 289 2.48 12.37 6.07
N PRO A 290 3.00 13.52 6.56
CA PRO A 290 3.25 13.71 7.99
C PRO A 290 2.01 13.48 8.86
N GLY A 291 2.14 12.59 9.86
CA GLY A 291 1.09 12.29 10.84
C GLY A 291 0.09 11.22 10.41
N SER A 292 0.18 10.66 9.20
CA SER A 292 -0.67 9.55 8.77
C SER A 292 0.02 8.19 8.96
N PHE A 293 -0.81 7.16 9.09
CA PHE A 293 -0.41 5.77 9.32
C PHE A 293 -1.25 4.82 8.45
N ALA A 294 -0.65 3.68 8.11
CA ALA A 294 -1.25 2.66 7.25
C ALA A 294 -1.25 1.27 7.90
N PRO A 295 -2.30 0.91 8.65
CA PRO A 295 -2.60 -0.48 8.98
C PRO A 295 -2.98 -1.23 7.70
N ALA A 296 -2.20 -2.27 7.34
CA ALA A 296 -2.36 -3.02 6.10
C ALA A 296 -2.16 -4.53 6.32
N ALA A 297 -2.84 -5.38 5.54
CA ALA A 297 -2.58 -6.83 5.57
C ALA A 297 -2.98 -7.54 4.28
N SER A 298 -2.29 -8.65 3.99
CA SER A 298 -2.68 -9.60 2.94
C SER A 298 -3.23 -10.89 3.56
N SER A 299 -4.08 -11.60 2.81
CA SER A 299 -4.54 -12.94 3.15
C SER A 299 -5.09 -13.69 1.92
N ARG A 300 -5.20 -15.02 1.98
CA ARG A 300 -6.04 -15.74 1.03
C ARG A 300 -7.52 -15.41 1.29
N PRO A 301 -8.40 -15.36 0.25
CA PRO A 301 -9.81 -15.04 0.43
C PRO A 301 -10.52 -16.19 1.14
N THR A 302 -10.82 -16.02 2.43
CA THR A 302 -11.49 -17.04 3.24
C THR A 302 -12.57 -16.41 4.12
N ARG A 303 -13.56 -17.21 4.53
CA ARG A 303 -14.56 -16.78 5.52
C ARG A 303 -13.94 -16.37 6.87
N ARG A 304 -12.69 -16.79 7.16
CA ARG A 304 -11.96 -16.44 8.39
C ARG A 304 -11.23 -15.09 8.24
N SER A 305 -10.57 -14.82 7.11
CA SER A 305 -9.91 -13.53 6.86
C SER A 305 -10.91 -12.40 6.70
N MET A 306 -12.01 -12.59 5.95
CA MET A 306 -13.10 -11.60 5.88
C MET A 306 -13.70 -11.29 7.26
N ARG A 307 -13.85 -12.29 8.14
CA ARG A 307 -14.31 -12.07 9.53
C ARG A 307 -13.26 -11.44 10.45
N ALA A 308 -11.98 -11.57 10.15
CA ALA A 308 -10.92 -10.86 10.87
C ALA A 308 -10.91 -9.38 10.47
N MET A 309 -11.01 -9.09 9.17
CA MET A 309 -11.16 -7.75 8.62
C MET A 309 -12.36 -7.02 9.26
N ASN A 310 -13.58 -7.58 9.15
CA ASN A 310 -14.80 -7.01 9.75
C ASN A 310 -14.79 -6.83 11.29
N ARG A 311 -13.76 -7.32 12.00
CA ARG A 311 -13.55 -7.04 13.43
C ARG A 311 -12.61 -5.87 13.66
N THR A 312 -11.60 -5.69 12.80
CA THR A 312 -10.66 -4.56 12.82
C THR A 312 -11.34 -3.26 12.41
N THR A 313 -12.27 -3.33 11.45
CA THR A 313 -12.90 -2.16 10.82
C THR A 313 -14.11 -1.58 11.57
N GLY A 314 -14.50 -2.19 12.69
CA GLY A 314 -15.90 -2.14 13.13
C GLY A 314 -16.83 -2.87 12.14
N SER A 315 -18.13 -2.90 12.44
CA SER A 315 -19.12 -3.74 11.75
C SER A 315 -19.47 -3.30 10.32
N ILE A 316 -18.54 -3.43 9.37
CA ILE A 316 -18.79 -3.17 7.95
C ILE A 316 -19.60 -4.33 7.34
N ALA A 317 -20.83 -4.05 6.95
CA ALA A 317 -21.70 -4.97 6.22
C ALA A 317 -21.31 -5.01 4.73
N ILE A 318 -20.23 -5.74 4.40
CA ILE A 318 -19.83 -5.98 3.00
C ILE A 318 -20.92 -6.78 2.29
N SER A 319 -21.79 -6.11 1.54
CA SER A 319 -22.76 -6.75 0.66
C SER A 319 -22.04 -7.31 -0.57
N THR A 320 -21.83 -8.63 -0.61
CA THR A 320 -21.17 -9.28 -1.74
C THR A 320 -22.07 -9.25 -2.99
N ALA A 321 -21.91 -8.22 -3.81
CA ALA A 321 -22.53 -8.17 -5.13
C ALA A 321 -22.05 -9.38 -5.96
N ARG A 322 -22.98 -10.24 -6.37
CA ARG A 322 -22.66 -11.36 -7.28
C ARG A 322 -22.31 -10.80 -8.66
N VAL A 323 -21.03 -10.68 -8.96
CA VAL A 323 -20.54 -10.52 -10.33
C VAL A 323 -20.98 -11.76 -11.13
N ARG A 324 -22.02 -11.61 -11.95
CA ARG A 324 -22.43 -12.65 -12.90
C ARG A 324 -21.32 -12.78 -13.95
N ARG A 325 -20.66 -13.93 -14.01
CA ARG A 325 -19.84 -14.31 -15.17
C ARG A 325 -20.73 -14.29 -16.44
N PRO A 326 -20.36 -13.56 -17.50
CA PRO A 326 -20.93 -13.80 -18.82
C PRO A 326 -20.51 -15.21 -19.26
N CYS A 327 -21.45 -16.15 -19.41
CA CYS A 327 -21.14 -17.48 -19.89
C CYS A 327 -21.17 -17.47 -21.42
N THR A 328 -19.99 -17.42 -22.05
CA THR A 328 -19.84 -17.41 -23.51
C THR A 328 -20.02 -18.81 -24.11
N ARG A 329 -21.25 -19.35 -24.09
CA ARG A 329 -21.69 -20.46 -24.95
C ARG A 329 -23.23 -20.50 -25.10
N SER A 330 -23.67 -20.31 -26.34
CA SER A 330 -24.92 -20.80 -26.96
C SER A 330 -26.26 -20.77 -26.17
N VAL A 331 -27.16 -19.88 -26.62
CA VAL A 331 -28.59 -20.13 -26.90
C VAL A 331 -29.56 -20.44 -25.72
N ALA A 332 -30.77 -19.88 -25.84
CA ALA A 332 -31.98 -20.20 -25.08
C ALA A 332 -32.00 -19.95 -23.55
N CYS A 333 -32.33 -18.71 -23.16
CA CYS A 333 -33.23 -18.49 -22.02
C CYS A 333 -34.08 -17.21 -22.23
N LYS A 334 -35.38 -17.36 -22.50
CA LYS A 334 -36.34 -16.25 -22.65
C LYS A 334 -37.04 -15.96 -21.30
N ARG A 335 -37.22 -14.67 -20.98
CA ARG A 335 -38.19 -14.11 -20.00
C ARG A 335 -38.23 -14.70 -18.56
N ALA A 336 -37.81 -13.90 -17.58
CA ALA A 336 -38.37 -13.88 -16.22
C ALA A 336 -38.17 -12.47 -15.59
N PRO A 337 -39.10 -11.96 -14.74
CA PRO A 337 -39.11 -10.57 -14.28
C PRO A 337 -38.28 -10.32 -13.01
N ALA A 338 -38.23 -9.05 -12.58
CA ALA A 338 -37.57 -8.60 -11.35
C ALA A 338 -38.30 -9.06 -10.07
N ILE A 339 -37.55 -9.21 -8.97
CA ILE A 339 -38.05 -9.57 -7.64
C ILE A 339 -37.43 -8.60 -6.61
N PRO A 340 -38.24 -7.91 -5.77
CA PRO A 340 -37.75 -7.02 -4.71
C PRO A 340 -37.36 -7.79 -3.43
N GLU A 341 -36.99 -7.02 -2.39
CA GLU A 341 -36.47 -7.43 -1.08
C GLU A 341 -37.03 -8.72 -0.46
N CYS A 342 -36.18 -9.44 0.29
CA CYS A 342 -36.63 -10.50 1.18
C CYS A 342 -35.91 -10.50 2.54
N ARG A 343 -36.64 -10.90 3.59
CA ARG A 343 -36.26 -10.80 5.01
C ARG A 343 -35.35 -11.96 5.45
N ALA A 344 -34.69 -11.80 6.60
CA ALA A 344 -33.83 -12.84 7.18
C ALA A 344 -34.63 -13.99 7.80
N ALA A 345 -34.24 -15.24 7.52
CA ALA A 345 -34.71 -16.43 8.24
C ALA A 345 -33.70 -17.61 8.18
N VAL A 346 -33.26 -18.05 9.38
CA VAL A 346 -32.97 -19.44 9.84
C VAL A 346 -31.95 -20.34 9.07
N ILE A 347 -31.24 -21.17 9.84
CA ILE A 347 -30.18 -22.12 9.43
C ILE A 347 -30.66 -23.58 9.68
N PRO A 348 -30.43 -24.51 8.74
CA PRO A 348 -30.30 -25.95 9.04
C PRO A 348 -28.83 -26.42 9.15
N ARG A 349 -28.58 -27.54 9.85
CA ARG A 349 -27.23 -28.07 10.14
C ARG A 349 -26.69 -29.07 9.09
N ILE A 350 -25.40 -28.95 8.82
CA ILE A 350 -24.30 -29.96 8.96
C ILE A 350 -24.70 -31.46 8.91
N PRO A 351 -23.94 -32.29 8.16
CA PRO A 351 -23.06 -33.26 8.85
C PRO A 351 -21.56 -33.10 8.53
N HIS A 352 -20.69 -33.56 9.45
CA HIS A 352 -19.23 -33.56 9.30
C HIS A 352 -18.74 -34.87 8.66
N ILE A 353 -17.73 -34.82 7.79
CA ILE A 353 -16.89 -35.99 7.46
C ILE A 353 -15.40 -35.58 7.45
N LEU A 354 -14.66 -36.18 8.38
CA LEU A 354 -13.22 -36.46 8.45
C LEU A 354 -12.15 -35.33 8.43
N SER A 355 -10.98 -35.76 8.91
CA SER A 355 -9.83 -34.99 9.42
C SER A 355 -8.73 -34.77 8.35
N PRO A 356 -7.61 -34.06 8.66
CA PRO A 356 -6.68 -33.60 7.63
C PRO A 356 -5.65 -34.67 7.21
N LEU A 357 -5.37 -34.72 5.91
CA LEU A 357 -4.10 -35.14 5.30
C LEU A 357 -4.13 -34.76 3.81
N LEU A 358 -3.11 -34.01 3.35
CA LEU A 358 -2.53 -34.02 1.99
C LEU A 358 -1.75 -32.72 1.72
N GLU A 359 -0.43 -32.83 1.74
CA GLU A 359 0.49 -31.80 1.25
C GLU A 359 0.76 -32.05 -0.24
N ASN A 360 0.29 -31.18 -1.13
CA ASN A 360 0.88 -30.98 -2.46
C ASN A 360 0.34 -29.72 -3.16
N PRO A 361 1.17 -28.90 -3.84
CA PRO A 361 0.71 -27.71 -4.54
C PRO A 361 0.53 -27.94 -6.05
N TYR A 362 -0.72 -28.07 -6.50
CA TYR A 362 -1.09 -27.91 -7.93
C TYR A 362 -1.87 -26.60 -8.12
N TRP A 363 -1.19 -25.55 -8.56
CA TRP A 363 -1.82 -24.27 -8.90
C TRP A 363 -2.16 -24.19 -10.39
N ILE A 364 -3.44 -24.42 -10.72
CA ILE A 364 -3.97 -24.19 -12.06
C ILE A 364 -4.01 -22.67 -12.32
N SER A 365 -3.35 -22.22 -13.39
CA SER A 365 -3.33 -20.82 -13.78
C SER A 365 -4.75 -20.30 -14.02
N SER A 366 -5.16 -19.29 -13.27
CA SER A 366 -6.46 -18.63 -13.43
C SER A 366 -6.28 -17.12 -13.43
N ARG A 367 -6.39 -16.51 -14.63
CA ARG A 367 -6.44 -15.05 -14.80
C ARG A 367 -7.53 -14.50 -13.88
N SER A 368 -7.11 -13.87 -12.79
CA SER A 368 -8.00 -13.42 -11.73
C SER A 368 -8.28 -11.94 -11.92
N LEU A 369 -9.56 -11.58 -11.99
CA LEU A 369 -9.98 -10.18 -12.02
C LEU A 369 -9.62 -9.54 -10.67
N LEU A 370 -8.68 -8.59 -10.69
CA LEU A 370 -8.44 -7.72 -9.55
C LEU A 370 -9.55 -6.65 -9.51
N VAL A 371 -10.16 -6.44 -8.35
CA VAL A 371 -11.10 -5.35 -8.12
C VAL A 371 -10.72 -4.61 -6.85
N SER A 372 -10.27 -3.37 -7.02
CA SER A 372 -10.05 -2.41 -5.94
C SER A 372 -11.38 -1.78 -5.55
N ILE A 373 -11.75 -1.85 -4.27
CA ILE A 373 -12.98 -1.28 -3.73
C ILE A 373 -12.64 -0.38 -2.55
N THR A 374 -12.89 0.92 -2.70
CA THR A 374 -12.79 1.88 -1.59
C THR A 374 -14.09 1.89 -0.81
N ILE A 375 -14.03 1.51 0.46
CA ILE A 375 -15.12 1.59 1.41
C ILE A 375 -14.91 2.85 2.26
N ARG A 376 -15.65 3.90 1.93
CA ARG A 376 -15.70 5.14 2.73
C ARG A 376 -16.63 4.97 3.92
N THR A 377 -16.08 4.51 5.03
CA THR A 377 -16.78 4.51 6.33
C THR A 377 -16.37 5.71 7.17
N ARG A 378 -17.35 6.52 7.57
CA ARG A 378 -17.17 7.39 8.76
C ARG A 378 -17.08 6.52 10.00
N ILE A 379 -15.89 5.97 10.27
CA ILE A 379 -15.56 5.32 11.54
C ILE A 379 -15.48 6.43 12.59
N ALA A 380 -16.64 6.83 13.11
CA ALA A 380 -16.73 7.82 14.18
C ALA A 380 -15.87 7.39 15.37
N THR A 381 -15.00 8.27 15.84
CA THR A 381 -13.80 7.94 16.62
C THR A 381 -14.13 7.33 17.99
N LYS A 382 -14.34 6.02 18.01
CA LYS A 382 -14.53 5.18 19.20
C LYS A 382 -13.66 3.92 19.17
N LEU A 383 -12.40 4.10 18.79
CA LEU A 383 -11.32 3.31 19.40
C LEU A 383 -11.20 3.75 20.86
N HIS A 384 -12.05 3.18 21.73
CA HIS A 384 -11.80 3.26 23.17
C HIS A 384 -10.50 2.49 23.47
N ALA A 385 -9.58 3.13 24.17
CA ALA A 385 -8.34 2.50 24.61
C ALA A 385 -8.64 1.53 25.76
N ASP A 386 -8.73 0.24 25.45
CA ASP A 386 -8.82 -0.85 26.45
C ASP A 386 -8.33 -2.18 25.84
N PRO A 387 -7.13 -2.67 26.21
CA PRO A 387 -6.63 -4.00 25.84
C PRO A 387 -6.63 -4.98 27.02
N ILE A 388 -7.61 -4.91 27.93
CA ILE A 388 -7.60 -5.63 29.23
C ILE A 388 -8.83 -6.54 29.41
N GLN A 389 -8.63 -7.66 30.12
CA GLN A 389 -9.63 -8.63 30.61
C GLN A 389 -10.54 -9.36 29.59
N ILE A 390 -9.99 -10.43 28.98
CA ILE A 390 -10.63 -11.77 29.09
C ILE A 390 -9.53 -12.83 29.26
N LEU A 391 -9.24 -13.28 30.49
CA LEU A 391 -8.70 -14.64 30.82
C LEU A 391 -8.43 -14.85 32.34
N THR A 392 -9.44 -14.73 33.20
CA THR A 392 -9.40 -15.28 34.58
C THR A 392 -10.76 -15.89 34.92
N GLY A 393 -10.80 -17.16 35.32
CA GLY A 393 -12.04 -17.86 35.63
C GLY A 393 -12.38 -17.86 37.12
N SER A 394 -13.50 -17.26 37.50
CA SER A 394 -14.13 -17.42 38.82
C SER A 394 -15.67 -17.40 38.71
N ARG A 395 -16.38 -17.86 39.75
CA ARG A 395 -17.82 -18.19 39.70
C ARG A 395 -18.67 -17.18 40.50
N ARG A 396 -19.89 -16.89 40.00
CA ARG A 396 -21.10 -16.45 40.76
C ARG A 396 -21.02 -15.05 41.43
N ASN A 397 -22.11 -14.31 41.70
CA ASN A 397 -23.47 -14.26 41.09
C ASN A 397 -24.04 -12.80 41.28
N PRO A 398 -25.35 -12.46 41.41
CA PRO A 398 -25.92 -11.39 40.59
C PRO A 398 -26.46 -10.14 41.33
N VAL A 399 -26.71 -9.06 40.57
CA VAL A 399 -27.63 -7.96 40.95
C VAL A 399 -28.65 -7.75 39.81
N ARG A 400 -29.81 -7.15 40.11
CA ARG A 400 -31.08 -7.30 39.37
C ARG A 400 -31.80 -5.96 39.14
N ILE A 401 -32.43 -5.81 37.95
CA ILE A 401 -33.75 -5.13 37.75
C ILE A 401 -33.70 -3.59 37.97
N SER A 402 -34.55 -2.68 37.45
CA SER A 402 -35.77 -2.64 36.61
C SER A 402 -35.72 -1.41 35.67
N GLY A 403 -36.53 -1.37 34.60
CA GLY A 403 -37.30 -0.14 34.34
C GLY A 403 -37.19 0.51 32.95
N LYS A 404 -38.35 0.66 32.30
CA LYS A 404 -38.66 1.55 31.17
C LYS A 404 -40.16 1.92 31.27
N PRO A 405 -40.64 2.98 30.61
CA PRO A 405 -39.99 4.24 30.23
C PRO A 405 -40.84 5.47 30.65
N GLN A 406 -40.34 6.68 30.46
CA GLN A 406 -41.19 7.87 30.29
C GLN A 406 -40.67 8.79 29.17
N ALA A 407 -41.53 9.67 28.67
CA ALA A 407 -41.35 10.46 27.46
C ALA A 407 -41.41 11.98 27.70
N VAL A 408 -41.09 12.74 26.66
CA VAL A 408 -40.85 14.20 26.67
C VAL A 408 -42.13 15.02 26.89
N SER A 409 -42.05 16.11 27.68
CA SER A 409 -42.87 17.32 27.46
C SER A 409 -42.23 18.65 27.92
N HIS A 410 -42.24 19.61 26.99
CA HIS A 410 -42.48 21.07 27.09
C HIS A 410 -41.77 22.06 28.05
N ARG A 411 -41.14 23.10 27.43
CA ARG A 411 -41.32 24.59 27.60
C ARG A 411 -41.43 25.16 29.04
N ALA A 412 -40.72 26.22 29.50
CA ALA A 412 -40.36 27.50 28.84
C ALA A 412 -39.67 28.52 29.80
N ARG A 413 -38.98 29.53 29.21
CA ARG A 413 -38.75 30.94 29.65
C ARG A 413 -37.86 31.33 30.87
N ASN A 414 -36.95 32.28 30.57
CA ASN A 414 -36.52 33.47 31.37
C ASN A 414 -35.67 33.24 32.67
N ASP A 415 -34.81 34.16 33.14
CA ASP A 415 -34.39 35.50 32.64
C ASP A 415 -32.99 35.94 33.14
N THR A 416 -32.28 36.83 32.42
CA THR A 416 -31.10 37.68 32.84
C THR A 416 -29.82 36.96 33.37
N SER A 417 -28.57 37.45 33.32
CA SER A 417 -27.81 38.52 32.60
C SER A 417 -26.32 38.07 32.54
N GLY A 418 -25.23 38.80 32.22
CA GLY A 418 -24.94 40.21 31.90
C GLY A 418 -23.41 40.45 31.78
N SER A 419 -22.96 41.58 31.19
CA SER A 419 -21.55 41.96 30.84
C SER A 419 -20.81 41.03 29.84
N GLN A 420 -20.15 41.46 28.74
CA GLN A 420 -19.31 42.63 28.35
C GLN A 420 -17.80 42.51 28.65
N ALA A 421 -17.03 42.19 27.60
CA ALA A 421 -15.68 42.71 27.28
C ALA A 421 -15.40 42.44 25.78
N ALA A 422 -14.56 43.23 25.10
CA ALA A 422 -14.36 43.11 23.65
C ALA A 422 -12.93 43.42 23.18
N GLU A 423 -12.54 42.75 22.09
CA GLU A 423 -11.46 43.11 21.14
C GLU A 423 -9.99 43.06 21.61
N PRO A 424 -8.99 43.05 20.69
CA PRO A 424 -9.08 43.16 19.21
C PRO A 424 -8.69 41.89 18.42
N ARG A 425 -8.92 41.93 17.10
CA ARG A 425 -8.49 40.91 16.13
C ARG A 425 -7.24 41.35 15.36
N CYS A 426 -6.44 40.37 14.92
CA CYS A 426 -5.43 40.53 13.87
C CYS A 426 -5.75 39.52 12.73
N PRO A 427 -5.44 39.80 11.45
CA PRO A 427 -6.04 39.07 10.33
C PRO A 427 -5.40 37.68 10.09
N ARG A 428 -6.22 36.70 9.70
CA ARG A 428 -5.73 35.43 9.14
C ARG A 428 -5.40 35.61 7.66
N GLN A 429 -4.20 35.15 7.29
CA GLN A 429 -3.74 35.07 5.91
C GLN A 429 -4.41 33.87 5.22
N GLU A 430 -5.02 34.07 4.06
CA GLU A 430 -5.60 32.98 3.27
C GLU A 430 -4.51 32.09 2.69
N ARG A 431 -4.66 30.76 2.82
CA ARG A 431 -3.92 29.77 2.03
C ARG A 431 -4.93 28.96 1.22
N GLY A 432 -4.94 29.18 -0.09
CA GLY A 432 -5.85 28.46 -0.99
C GLY A 432 -5.47 26.99 -1.11
N ASP A 433 -6.33 26.10 -0.63
CA ASP A 433 -6.14 24.65 -0.74
C ASP A 433 -6.40 24.18 -2.18
N ARG A 434 -5.32 23.86 -2.89
CA ARG A 434 -5.39 23.33 -4.26
C ARG A 434 -5.46 21.79 -4.32
N ALA A 435 -5.34 21.07 -3.20
CA ALA A 435 -5.36 19.61 -3.22
C ALA A 435 -6.79 19.06 -3.45
N GLY A 436 -7.81 19.69 -2.86
CA GLY A 436 -9.21 19.22 -2.96
C GLY A 436 -9.80 19.24 -4.37
N LEU A 437 -9.32 20.11 -5.27
CA LEU A 437 -9.90 20.31 -6.61
C LEU A 437 -9.72 19.11 -7.55
N ILE A 438 -8.61 18.39 -7.45
CA ILE A 438 -8.32 17.24 -8.32
C ILE A 438 -9.27 16.06 -8.00
N VAL A 439 -9.60 15.86 -6.72
CA VAL A 439 -10.53 14.81 -6.26
C VAL A 439 -11.97 15.11 -6.72
N GLU A 440 -12.35 16.38 -6.83
CA GLU A 440 -13.69 16.80 -7.29
C GLU A 440 -13.90 16.52 -8.79
N ALA A 441 -12.85 16.61 -9.62
CA ALA A 441 -12.93 16.35 -11.05
C ALA A 441 -13.26 14.88 -11.37
N LEU A 442 -12.61 13.93 -10.67
CA LEU A 442 -12.81 12.50 -10.84
C LEU A 442 -14.25 12.03 -10.49
N ARG A 443 -15.01 12.82 -9.72
CA ARG A 443 -16.40 12.49 -9.33
C ARG A 443 -17.43 12.60 -10.46
N ARG A 444 -17.11 13.25 -11.59
CA ARG A 444 -18.10 13.64 -12.62
C ARG A 444 -18.14 12.75 -13.88
N GLN A 445 -17.33 11.69 -13.96
CA GLN A 445 -17.24 10.81 -15.13
C GLN A 445 -18.35 9.72 -15.15
N PRO A 446 -19.14 9.57 -16.23
CA PRO A 446 -20.06 8.46 -16.40
C PRO A 446 -19.30 7.16 -16.73
N ARG A 447 -19.61 6.07 -16.02
CA ARG A 447 -18.90 4.79 -16.16
C ARG A 447 -19.28 4.03 -17.44
N ASN A 448 -18.49 4.17 -18.50
CA ASN A 448 -18.57 3.33 -19.71
C ASN A 448 -17.18 3.07 -20.30
N TYR A 449 -16.44 2.12 -19.73
CA TYR A 449 -15.22 1.57 -20.34
C TYR A 449 -15.22 0.04 -20.21
N ASN A 450 -15.12 -0.64 -21.36
CA ASN A 450 -14.86 -2.07 -21.43
C ASN A 450 -13.34 -2.27 -21.41
N PHE A 451 -12.85 -3.11 -20.51
CA PHE A 451 -11.47 -3.60 -20.55
C PHE A 451 -11.36 -4.74 -21.58
N LEU A 452 -10.21 -4.80 -22.28
CA LEU A 452 -9.75 -5.92 -23.10
C LEU A 452 -8.49 -6.53 -22.46
#